data_AF-D1W6F6-F1
#
_entry.id   AF-D1W6F6-F1
#
_cell.length_a   1.000
_cell.length_b   1.000
_cell.length_c   1.000
_cell.angle_alpha   90.00
_cell.angle_beta   90.00
_cell.angle_gamma   90.00
#
_symmetry.space_group_name_H-M   'P 1'
#
loop_
_entity.id
_entity.type
_entity.pdbx_description
1 polymer ?
#
loop_
_entity_poly.entity_id
_entity_poly.type
_entity_poly.pdbx_seq_one_letter_code
_entity_poly.pdbx_strand_id
1 'polypeptide(L)' 'MKDAQTGQLIGTIESVDDSTENVLFELEGDTLIPANEDLIQQIDAQNKEITIQLPDGLLDLSDK' A
#
# COMPACT_ATOMS: atom_id res chain seq x y z
N MET A 1 5.95 1.80 -2.65
CA MET A 1 4.86 2.31 -1.79
C MET A 1 5.45 2.77 -0.47
N LYS A 2 5.03 3.92 0.01
CA LYS A 2 5.58 4.59 1.20
C LYS A 2 4.47 4.95 2.17
N ASP A 3 4.74 4.83 3.46
CA ASP A 3 3.82 5.24 4.51
C ASP A 3 3.83 6.75 4.70
N ALA A 4 2.65 7.36 4.79
CA ALA A 4 2.48 8.81 4.91
C ALA A 4 2.85 9.33 6.31
N GLN A 5 2.70 8.52 7.36
CA GLN A 5 2.93 8.95 8.74
C GLN A 5 4.43 8.93 9.10
N THR A 6 5.11 7.86 8.73
CA THR A 6 6.51 7.58 9.07
C THR A 6 7.47 7.93 7.95
N GLY A 7 6.98 7.99 6.71
CA GLY A 7 7.82 8.10 5.53
C GLY A 7 8.64 6.84 5.24
N GLN A 8 8.33 5.70 5.86
CA GLN A 8 9.04 4.45 5.60
C GLN A 8 8.55 3.79 4.31
N LEU A 9 9.47 3.09 3.63
CA LEU A 9 9.12 2.24 2.50
C LEU A 9 8.34 1.04 3.03
N ILE A 10 7.10 0.87 2.56
CA ILE A 10 6.26 -0.28 2.89
C ILE A 10 6.68 -1.47 2.01
N GLY A 11 6.88 -1.24 0.71
CA GLY A 11 7.28 -2.26 -0.25
C GLY A 11 7.12 -1.82 -1.70
N THR A 12 7.51 -2.68 -2.65
CA THR A 12 7.30 -2.47 -4.09
C THR A 12 6.00 -3.14 -4.52
N ILE A 13 5.17 -2.46 -5.31
CA ILE A 13 3.95 -3.06 -5.87
C ILE A 13 4.37 -3.97 -7.02
N GLU A 14 4.06 -5.27 -6.92
CA GLU A 14 4.24 -6.25 -8.00
C GLU A 14 3.02 -6.31 -8.91
N SER A 15 1.83 -6.33 -8.30
CA SER A 15 0.56 -6.51 -9.02
C SER A 15 -0.56 -5.68 -8.40
N VAL A 16 -1.68 -5.58 -9.12
CA VAL A 16 -2.95 -5.07 -8.61
C VAL A 16 -3.95 -6.21 -8.75
N ASP A 17 -4.60 -6.59 -7.65
CA ASP A 17 -5.72 -7.52 -7.67
C ASP A 17 -7.03 -6.73 -7.77
N ASP A 18 -7.65 -6.75 -8.94
CA ASP A 18 -8.96 -6.18 -9.23
C ASP A 18 -10.03 -7.27 -9.43
N SER A 19 -9.73 -8.52 -9.03
CA SER A 19 -10.63 -9.66 -9.24
C SER A 19 -11.84 -9.64 -8.30
N THR A 20 -11.78 -8.80 -7.25
CA THR A 20 -12.85 -8.61 -6.27
C THR A 20 -13.41 -7.19 -6.31
N GLU A 21 -14.48 -6.92 -5.58
CA GLU A 21 -15.04 -5.56 -5.48
C GLU A 21 -14.05 -4.57 -4.83
N ASN A 22 -13.11 -5.04 -4.02
CA ASN A 22 -12.07 -4.22 -3.42
C ASN A 22 -10.77 -4.41 -4.17
N VAL A 23 -10.30 -3.36 -4.84
CA VAL A 23 -8.99 -3.38 -5.51
C VAL A 23 -7.89 -3.40 -4.45
N LEU A 24 -6.93 -4.31 -4.58
CA LEU A 24 -5.79 -4.45 -3.67
C LEU A 24 -4.47 -4.28 -4.44
N PHE A 25 -3.51 -3.59 -3.84
CA PHE A 25 -2.12 -3.61 -4.26
C PHE A 25 -1.43 -4.82 -3.65
N GLU A 26 -0.82 -5.64 -4.49
CA GLU A 26 0.04 -6.73 -4.07
C GLU A 26 1.48 -6.23 -4.06
N LEU A 27 2.10 -6.23 -2.88
CA LEU A 27 3.50 -5.86 -2.69
C LEU A 27 4.37 -7.12 -2.64
N GLU A 28 5.67 -6.95 -2.93
CA GLU A 28 6.68 -7.99 -2.72
C GLU A 28 6.57 -8.60 -1.30
N GLY A 29 6.50 -9.94 -1.24
CA GLY A 29 6.36 -10.68 0.02
C GLY A 29 4.91 -10.91 0.48
N ASP A 30 3.98 -11.11 -0.47
CA ASP A 30 2.58 -11.49 -0.23
C ASP A 30 1.80 -10.47 0.64
N THR A 31 2.22 -9.21 0.65
CA THR A 31 1.54 -8.16 1.41
C THR A 31 0.48 -7.50 0.54
N LEU A 32 -0.78 -7.57 0.97
CA LEU A 32 -1.91 -6.95 0.28
C LEU A 32 -2.33 -5.65 0.98
N ILE A 33 -2.33 -4.55 0.25
CA ILE A 33 -2.73 -3.22 0.73
C ILE A 33 -3.96 -2.75 -0.03
N PRO A 34 -5.01 -2.21 0.61
CA PRO A 34 -6.17 -1.70 -0.10
C PRO A 34 -5.80 -0.55 -1.05
N ALA A 35 -6.18 -0.66 -2.33
CA ALA A 35 -6.00 0.40 -3.33
C ALA A 35 -7.14 1.42 -3.26
N ASN A 36 -7.54 1.81 -2.05
CA ASN A 36 -8.64 2.73 -1.81
C ASN A 36 -8.14 4.19 -1.84
N GLU A 37 -8.84 5.06 -2.57
CA GLU A 37 -8.48 6.47 -2.72
C GLU A 37 -8.41 7.24 -1.40
N ASP A 38 -9.24 6.89 -0.40
CA ASP A 38 -9.23 7.53 0.92
C ASP A 38 -7.92 7.29 1.68
N LEU A 39 -7.20 6.20 1.36
CA LEU A 39 -5.90 5.91 1.95
C LEU A 39 -4.76 6.56 1.16
N ILE A 40 -4.94 6.83 -0.12
CA ILE A 40 -3.87 7.33 -0.99
C ILE A 40 -3.71 8.84 -0.78
N GLN A 41 -2.62 9.23 -0.15
CA GLN A 41 -2.31 10.64 0.09
C GLN A 41 -1.65 11.32 -1.09
N GLN A 42 -0.82 10.58 -1.84
CA GLN A 42 -0.13 11.13 -3.01
C GLN A 42 0.22 10.03 -4.00
N ILE A 43 0.09 10.36 -5.30
CA ILE A 43 0.55 9.53 -6.40
C ILE A 43 1.56 10.33 -7.20
N ASP A 44 2.81 9.89 -7.20
CA ASP A 44 3.86 10.43 -8.04
C ASP A 44 4.14 9.47 -9.19
N ALA A 45 3.47 9.71 -10.32
CA ALA A 45 3.64 8.90 -11.52
C ALA A 45 5.02 9.07 -12.18
N GLN A 46 5.72 10.19 -11.95
CA GLN A 46 7.06 10.40 -12.51
C GLN A 46 8.08 9.51 -11.81
N ASN A 47 8.00 9.44 -10.49
CA ASN A 47 8.88 8.62 -9.65
C ASN A 47 8.36 7.19 -9.43
N LYS A 48 7.15 6.87 -9.92
CA LYS A 48 6.45 5.60 -9.68
C LYS A 48 6.29 5.31 -8.18
N GLU A 49 5.99 6.34 -7.40
CA GLU A 49 5.82 6.25 -5.96
C GLU A 49 4.37 6.56 -5.58
N ILE A 50 3.80 5.70 -4.73
CA ILE A 50 2.50 5.93 -4.10
C ILE A 50 2.75 6.09 -2.61
N THR A 51 2.28 7.20 -2.06
CA THR A 51 2.26 7.48 -0.62
C THR A 51 0.86 7.20 -0.10
N ILE A 52 0.76 6.29 0.86
CA ILE A 52 -0.49 5.84 1.44
C ILE A 52 -0.48 6.10 2.95
N GLN A 53 -1.62 6.52 3.49
CA GLN A 53 -1.84 6.59 4.93
C GLN A 53 -2.54 5.31 5.38
N LEU A 54 -1.78 4.40 5.96
CA LEU A 54 -2.36 3.20 6.55
C LEU A 54 -2.99 3.56 7.91
N PRO A 55 -4.17 3.02 8.23
CA PRO A 55 -4.69 3.11 9.59
C PRO A 55 -3.78 2.34 10.55
N ASP A 56 -3.63 2.87 11.76
CA ASP A 56 -2.90 2.22 12.85
C ASP A 56 -3.34 0.75 13.02
N GLY A 57 -2.37 -0.18 13.00
CA GLY A 57 -2.59 -1.61 13.20
C GLY A 57 -2.79 -2.44 11.92
N LEU A 58 -2.80 -1.86 10.71
CA LEU A 58 -3.01 -2.62 9.48
C LEU A 58 -1.79 -3.44 9.04
N LEU A 59 -0.57 -2.95 9.30
CA LEU A 59 0.69 -3.66 9.03
C LEU A 59 1.19 -4.50 10.21
N ASP A 60 0.44 -4.58 11.30
CA ASP A 60 0.79 -5.33 12.52
C ASP A 60 0.63 -6.86 12.36
N LEU A 61 0.65 -7.35 11.12
CA LEU A 61 0.35 -8.75 10.78
C LEU A 61 1.59 -9.67 10.82
N SER A 62 2.73 -9.19 11.31
CA SER A 62 4.00 -9.95 11.30
C SER A 62 4.68 -10.08 12.66
N ASP A 63 3.93 -10.04 13.77
CA ASP A 63 4.43 -10.46 15.08
C ASP A 63 3.94 -11.89 15.39
N LYS A 64 4.65 -12.89 14.87
CA LYS A 64 4.63 -14.25 15.43
C LYS A 64 5.93 -15.01 15.19
#